data_AF-A0A2T9Y675-F1
#
_entry.id   AF-A0A2T9Y675-F1
#
_cell.length_a   1.000
_cell.length_b   1.000
_cell.length_c   1.000
_cell.angle_alpha   90.00
_cell.angle_beta   90.00
_cell.angle_gamma   90.00
#
_symmetry.space_group_name_H-M   'P 1'
#
loop_
_entity.id
_entity.type
_entity.pdbx_description
1 polymer ?
#
loop_
_entity_poly.entity_id
_entity_poly.type
_entity_poly.pdbx_seq_one_letter_code
_entity_poly.pdbx_strand_id
1 'polypeptide(L)'
;MAPIVIKFVYKGPESYRYYWNNSEILTWNKMTDGLRVLFGISDENLALVYKDNDGENVMVTNQFDLTHMLTTNLEHKFIKVLVLKGTIEELLKVSSSLGNDDTVDIDRKSSDSADSKNVSPSPSLYSSKSKVKAQRFPMPKFEDLDVLQK
;
A
#
# COMPACT_ATOMS: atom_id res chain seq x y z
N MET A 1 -16.06 23.17 4.78
CA MET A 1 -14.78 22.55 5.20
C MET A 1 -14.01 22.19 3.93
N ALA A 2 -12.69 22.39 3.90
CA ALA A 2 -11.88 21.94 2.76
C ALA A 2 -11.80 20.40 2.76
N PRO A 3 -11.76 19.75 1.59
CA PRO A 3 -11.66 18.29 1.53
C PRO A 3 -10.29 17.83 2.03
N ILE A 4 -10.28 16.75 2.80
CA ILE A 4 -9.04 16.12 3.26
C ILE A 4 -8.54 15.20 2.16
N VAL A 5 -7.26 15.33 1.82
CA VAL A 5 -6.61 14.50 0.81
C VAL A 5 -5.58 13.61 1.47
N ILE A 6 -5.72 12.30 1.34
CA ILE A 6 -4.74 11.34 1.84
C ILE A 6 -4.16 10.57 0.66
N LYS A 7 -2.83 10.55 0.57
CA LYS A 7 -2.09 9.76 -0.40
C LYS A 7 -1.53 8.52 0.30
N PHE A 8 -2.12 7.36 0.04
CA PHE A 8 -1.61 6.09 0.52
C PHE A 8 -0.54 5.56 -0.44
N VAL A 9 0.56 5.07 0.11
CA VAL A 9 1.67 4.45 -0.63
C VAL A 9 1.85 3.05 -0.08
N TYR A 10 1.88 2.05 -0.95
CA TYR A 10 2.08 0.66 -0.56
C TYR A 10 3.12 0.02 -1.49
N LYS A 11 4.13 -0.63 -0.91
CA LYS A 11 5.19 -1.41 -1.59
C LYS A 11 5.51 -0.94 -3.03
N GLY A 12 6.36 0.09 -3.15
CA GLY A 12 6.87 0.55 -4.45
C GLY A 12 6.15 1.83 -4.96
N PRO A 13 6.01 2.01 -6.29
CA PRO A 13 5.47 3.24 -6.86
C PRO A 13 3.94 3.35 -6.76
N GLU A 14 3.25 2.27 -6.37
CA GLU A 14 1.81 2.24 -6.28
C GLU A 14 1.32 3.18 -5.16
N SER A 15 0.55 4.18 -5.57
CA SER A 15 -0.04 5.12 -4.63
C SER A 15 -1.42 5.54 -5.10
N TYR A 16 -2.32 5.67 -4.14
CA TYR A 16 -3.69 6.11 -4.37
C TYR A 16 -3.97 7.37 -3.56
N ARG A 17 -4.65 8.32 -4.20
CA ARG A 17 -5.12 9.54 -3.55
C ARG A 17 -6.62 9.47 -3.38
N TYR A 18 -7.08 9.74 -2.18
CA TYR A 18 -8.50 9.81 -1.86
C TYR A 18 -8.85 11.17 -1.27
N TYR A 19 -10.06 11.60 -1.57
CA TYR A 19 -10.61 12.89 -1.20
C TYR A 19 -11.81 12.63 -0.29
N TRP A 20 -11.74 13.14 0.93
CA TRP A 20 -12.84 13.08 1.88
C TRP A 20 -13.45 14.45 2.06
N ASN A 21 -14.73 14.56 1.71
CA ASN A 21 -15.52 15.77 1.93
C ASN A 21 -15.94 15.93 3.40
N ASN A 22 -15.88 14.84 4.18
CA ASN A 22 -16.15 14.83 5.61
C ASN A 22 -15.20 13.82 6.29
N SER A 23 -14.40 14.26 7.26
CA SER A 23 -13.54 13.40 8.06
C SER A 23 -14.30 12.62 9.13
N GLU A 24 -15.44 13.11 9.59
CA GLU A 24 -16.19 12.53 10.72
C GLU A 24 -16.77 11.16 10.38
N ILE A 25 -16.97 10.88 9.09
CA ILE A 25 -17.44 9.58 8.61
C ILE A 25 -16.32 8.53 8.48
N LEU A 26 -15.06 8.95 8.60
CA LEU A 26 -13.90 8.08 8.40
C LEU A 26 -13.57 7.38 9.71
N THR A 27 -13.88 6.08 9.76
CA THR A 27 -13.50 5.21 10.88
C THR A 27 -12.27 4.40 10.54
N TRP A 28 -11.48 4.04 11.56
CA TRP A 28 -10.29 3.22 11.44
C TRP A 28 -10.55 1.91 10.70
N ASN A 29 -11.63 1.21 11.05
CA ASN A 29 -11.99 -0.06 10.41
C ASN A 29 -12.33 0.13 8.93
N LYS A 30 -13.15 1.14 8.59
CA LYS A 30 -13.49 1.43 7.18
C LYS A 30 -12.26 1.79 6.36
N MET A 31 -11.34 2.57 6.95
CA MET A 31 -10.10 2.94 6.27
C MET A 31 -9.22 1.72 6.03
N THR A 32 -8.97 0.91 7.05
CA THR A 32 -8.10 -0.27 6.93
C THR A 32 -8.71 -1.34 6.02
N ASP A 33 -10.01 -1.61 6.11
CA ASP A 33 -10.70 -2.55 5.20
C ASP A 33 -10.68 -2.05 3.75
N GLY A 34 -10.88 -0.75 3.53
CA GLY A 34 -10.76 -0.15 2.20
C GLY A 34 -9.34 -0.29 1.62
N LEU A 35 -8.32 -0.09 2.45
CA LEU A 35 -6.92 -0.25 2.04
C LEU A 35 -6.57 -1.71 1.75
N ARG A 36 -7.13 -2.67 2.49
CA ARG A 36 -6.97 -4.11 2.21
C ARG A 36 -7.49 -4.45 0.82
N VAL A 37 -8.71 -4.01 0.51
CA VAL A 37 -9.32 -4.24 -0.81
C VAL A 37 -8.49 -3.56 -1.91
N LEU A 38 -8.09 -2.31 -1.68
CA LEU A 38 -7.38 -1.52 -2.68
C LEU A 38 -6.00 -2.07 -3.05
N PHE A 39 -5.26 -2.53 -2.05
CA PHE A 39 -3.90 -3.03 -2.22
C PHE A 39 -3.81 -4.57 -2.29
N GLY A 40 -4.96 -5.26 -2.29
CA GLY A 40 -5.01 -6.72 -2.32
C GLY A 40 -4.31 -7.38 -1.11
N ILE A 41 -4.42 -6.77 0.07
CA ILE A 41 -3.77 -7.26 1.29
C ILE A 41 -4.73 -8.20 2.01
N SER A 42 -4.33 -9.47 2.19
CA SER A 42 -5.04 -10.46 3.02
C SER A 42 -5.08 -10.04 4.49
N ASP A 43 -5.86 -10.74 5.34
CA ASP A 43 -6.18 -10.45 6.77
C ASP A 43 -5.00 -10.18 7.74
N GLU A 44 -3.79 -9.99 7.23
CA GLU A 44 -2.65 -9.43 7.94
C GLU A 44 -2.97 -8.09 8.62
N ASN A 45 -2.24 -7.82 9.70
CA ASN A 45 -2.30 -6.55 10.39
C ASN A 45 -1.73 -5.45 9.51
N LEU A 46 -2.50 -4.37 9.39
CA LEU A 46 -2.07 -3.15 8.72
C LEU A 46 -1.62 -2.13 9.76
N ALA A 47 -0.49 -1.51 9.47
CA ALA A 47 -0.07 -0.29 10.14
C ALA A 47 0.09 0.82 9.14
N LEU A 48 -0.30 2.01 9.55
CA LEU A 48 -0.14 3.22 8.74
C LEU A 48 0.89 4.10 9.41
N VAL A 49 1.75 4.72 8.61
CA VAL A 49 2.76 5.66 9.10
C VAL A 49 2.67 6.93 8.27
N TYR A 50 2.63 8.09 8.93
CA TYR A 50 2.70 9.39 8.27
C TYR A 50 3.84 10.22 8.86
N LYS A 51 4.23 11.29 8.16
CA LYS A 51 5.12 12.30 8.72
C LYS A 51 4.30 13.45 9.28
N ASP A 52 4.51 13.79 10.53
CA ASP A 52 3.86 14.94 11.16
C ASP A 52 4.54 16.27 10.79
N ASN A 53 4.09 17.35 11.43
CA ASN A 53 4.59 18.71 11.19
C ASN A 53 6.06 18.89 11.60
N ASP A 54 6.55 18.06 12.52
CA ASP A 54 7.94 18.04 12.98
C ASP A 54 8.81 17.13 12.11
N GLY A 55 8.20 16.42 11.14
CA GLY A 55 8.87 15.52 10.21
C GLY A 55 9.12 14.13 10.78
N GLU A 56 8.56 13.83 11.95
CA GLU A 56 8.69 12.54 12.62
C GLU A 56 7.72 11.50 12.06
N ASN A 57 8.15 10.23 12.06
CA ASN A 57 7.32 9.12 11.60
C ASN A 57 6.32 8.72 12.71
N VAL A 58 5.06 9.07 12.53
CA VAL A 58 3.99 8.76 13.48
C VAL A 58 3.17 7.58 12.98
N MET A 59 2.99 6.58 13.84
CA MET A 59 2.23 5.37 13.55
C MET A 59 0.76 5.57 13.92
N VAL A 60 -0.14 5.13 13.04
CA VAL A 60 -1.59 5.18 13.22
C VAL A 60 -2.08 3.75 13.34
N THR A 61 -2.67 3.41 14.49
CA THR A 61 -3.07 2.05 14.85
C THR A 61 -4.53 1.93 15.26
N ASN A 62 -5.18 3.06 15.58
CA ASN A 62 -6.51 3.09 16.14
C ASN A 62 -7.27 4.37 15.73
N GLN A 63 -8.51 4.50 16.19
CA GLN A 63 -9.37 5.65 15.87
C GLN A 63 -8.84 6.98 16.43
N PHE A 64 -8.23 6.97 17.61
CA PHE A 64 -7.67 8.17 18.22
C PHE A 64 -6.51 8.70 17.38
N ASP A 65 -5.56 7.85 17.01
CA ASP A 65 -4.42 8.21 16.17
C ASP A 65 -4.88 8.75 14.80
N LEU A 66 -5.91 8.11 14.21
CA LEU A 66 -6.49 8.55 12.94
C LEU A 66 -7.08 9.95 13.08
N THR A 67 -7.86 10.18 14.12
CA THR A 67 -8.47 11.48 14.38
C THR A 67 -7.39 12.54 14.57
N HIS A 68 -6.36 12.23 15.37
CA HIS A 68 -5.22 13.10 15.61
C HIS A 68 -4.49 13.46 14.31
N MET A 69 -4.18 12.47 13.45
CA MET A 69 -3.57 12.69 12.14
C MET A 69 -4.40 13.64 11.28
N LEU A 70 -5.72 13.44 11.23
CA LEU A 70 -6.61 14.27 10.40
C LEU A 70 -6.74 15.71 10.92
N THR A 71 -6.68 15.92 12.24
CA THR A 71 -6.81 17.26 12.84
C THR A 71 -5.51 18.05 12.85
N THR A 72 -4.37 17.39 13.01
CA THR A 72 -3.06 18.07 13.12
C THR A 72 -2.45 18.44 11.77
N ASN A 73 -2.90 17.80 10.69
CA ASN A 73 -2.35 18.00 9.34
C ASN A 73 -3.28 18.81 8.42
N LEU A 74 -4.19 19.61 8.98
CA LEU A 74 -5.15 20.42 8.21
C LEU A 74 -4.46 21.49 7.33
N GLU A 75 -3.25 21.90 7.69
CA GLU A 75 -2.47 22.90 6.95
C GLU A 75 -1.77 22.31 5.71
N HIS A 76 -1.64 20.98 5.64
CA HIS A 76 -1.02 20.31 4.49
C HIS A 76 -2.01 20.15 3.35
N LYS A 77 -1.52 20.36 2.12
CA LYS A 77 -2.31 20.12 0.90
C LYS A 77 -2.79 18.67 0.79
N PHE A 78 -2.00 17.72 1.30
CA PHE A 78 -2.36 16.32 1.43
C PHE A 78 -1.49 15.63 2.49
N ILE A 79 -2.00 14.57 3.11
CA ILE A 79 -1.28 13.73 4.07
C ILE A 79 -0.69 12.54 3.30
N LYS A 80 0.62 12.33 3.36
CA LYS A 80 1.27 11.15 2.77
C LYS A 80 1.34 10.05 3.84
N VAL A 81 0.70 8.92 3.55
CA VAL A 81 0.62 7.78 4.45
C VAL A 81 1.28 6.58 3.79
N LEU A 82 2.26 6.00 4.46
CA LEU A 82 2.86 4.73 4.11
C LEU A 82 2.04 3.60 4.73
N VAL A 83 1.58 2.67 3.89
CA VAL A 83 0.88 1.46 4.29
C VAL A 83 1.90 0.36 4.47
N LEU A 84 1.97 -0.17 5.70
CA LEU A 84 2.83 -1.28 6.06
C LEU A 84 1.97 -2.51 6.35
N LYS A 85 2.46 -3.66 5.90
CA LYS A 85 1.89 -4.96 6.26
C LYS A 85 2.93 -5.80 6.98
N GLY A 86 2.48 -6.59 7.95
CA GLY A 86 3.33 -7.52 8.67
C GLY A 86 2.94 -7.67 10.13
N THR A 87 3.76 -8.44 10.84
CA THR A 87 3.68 -8.56 12.30
C THR A 87 4.22 -7.29 12.98
N ILE A 88 3.82 -7.04 14.23
CA ILE A 88 4.25 -5.85 15.00
C ILE A 88 5.78 -5.70 15.01
N GLU A 89 6.52 -6.82 15.05
CA GLU A 89 7.99 -6.85 15.03
C GLU A 89 8.60 -6.39 13.69
N GLU A 90 7.94 -6.70 12.57
CA GLU A 90 8.38 -6.24 11.25
C GLU A 90 8.10 -4.75 11.06
N LEU A 91 6.99 -4.26 11.62
CA LEU A 91 6.61 -2.84 11.59
C LEU A 91 7.59 -1.96 12.36
N LEU A 92 8.09 -2.42 13.51
CA LEU A 92 9.11 -1.73 14.31
C LEU A 92 10.49 -1.67 13.62
N LYS A 93 10.82 -2.65 12.77
CA LYS A 93 12.06 -2.63 11.97
C LYS A 93 11.99 -1.67 10.79
N VAL A 94 10.81 -1.45 10.22
CA VAL A 94 10.64 -0.50 9.11
C VAL A 94 10.72 0.95 9.58
N SER A 95 10.13 1.27 10.74
CA SER A 95 10.16 2.64 11.30
C SER A 95 11.58 3.12 11.63
N SER A 96 12.48 2.22 12.05
CA SER A 96 13.91 2.52 12.29
C SER A 96 14.73 2.67 11.01
N SER A 97 14.25 2.13 9.88
CA SER A 97 14.92 2.24 8.57
C SER A 97 14.46 3.41 7.72
N LEU A 98 13.33 4.05 8.07
CA LEU A 98 12.77 5.22 7.37
C LEU A 98 13.46 6.54 7.77
N GLY A 99 14.73 6.45 8.15
CA GLY A 99 15.60 7.60 8.41
C GLY A 99 16.15 8.13 7.10
N ASN A 100 15.74 9.35 6.75
CA ASN A 100 16.41 10.25 5.80
C ASN A 100 16.83 9.64 4.46
N ASP A 101 15.91 9.48 3.50
CA ASP A 101 16.34 9.53 2.10
C ASP A 101 15.23 9.97 1.14
N ASP A 102 15.53 10.98 0.32
CA ASP A 102 14.68 11.53 -0.75
C ASP A 102 14.88 10.80 -2.09
N THR A 103 15.51 9.62 -2.06
CA THR A 103 15.71 8.78 -3.25
C THR A 103 15.29 7.35 -2.96
N VAL A 104 14.16 6.94 -3.51
CA VAL A 104 13.71 5.54 -3.51
C VAL A 104 14.47 4.80 -4.60
N ASP A 105 15.65 4.29 -4.28
CA ASP A 105 16.35 3.30 -5.10
C ASP A 105 16.06 1.90 -4.51
N ILE A 106 15.01 1.26 -5.02
CA ILE A 106 14.67 -0.13 -4.67
C ILE A 106 15.37 -1.03 -5.68
N ASP A 107 16.65 -1.27 -5.45
CA ASP A 107 17.37 -2.39 -6.03
C ASP A 107 17.96 -3.23 -4.88
N ARG A 108 17.09 -3.82 -4.06
CA ARG A 108 17.47 -4.87 -3.12
C ARG A 108 17.48 -6.21 -3.83
N LYS A 109 18.53 -6.36 -4.63
CA LYS A 109 19.03 -7.61 -5.16
C LYS A 109 19.41 -8.53 -3.99
N SER A 110 18.87 -9.73 -4.01
CA SER A 110 19.19 -10.85 -3.10
C SER A 110 20.70 -11.06 -3.02
N SER A 111 21.28 -10.95 -1.83
CA SER A 111 22.67 -11.33 -1.56
C SER A 111 22.68 -12.61 -0.71
N ASP A 112 22.41 -13.74 -1.37
CA ASP A 112 23.05 -15.00 -1.01
C ASP A 112 24.35 -15.05 -1.81
N SER A 113 25.48 -15.03 -1.13
CA SER A 113 26.74 -15.41 -1.74
C SER A 113 27.69 -15.92 -0.66
N ALA A 114 27.62 -17.23 -0.46
CA ALA A 114 28.78 -18.03 -0.14
C ALA A 114 29.69 -18.13 -1.37
N ASP A 115 30.98 -18.17 -1.05
CA ASP A 115 32.17 -18.13 -1.87
C ASP A 115 32.30 -19.29 -2.88
N SER A 116 32.64 -19.02 -4.15
CA SER A 116 33.61 -19.79 -4.97
C SER A 116 33.62 -19.44 -6.47
N LYS A 117 34.77 -18.90 -6.90
CA LYS A 117 35.55 -19.21 -8.12
C LYS A 117 34.85 -19.33 -9.49
N ASN A 118 35.08 -18.30 -10.30
CA ASN A 118 35.78 -18.27 -11.60
C ASN A 118 35.34 -19.20 -12.77
N VAL A 119 35.42 -18.60 -13.98
CA VAL A 119 35.43 -19.17 -15.35
C VAL A 119 34.12 -19.07 -16.15
N SER A 120 34.15 -18.16 -17.12
CA SER A 120 33.28 -18.06 -18.32
C SER A 120 33.57 -19.23 -19.28
N PRO A 121 32.56 -19.81 -19.98
CA PRO A 121 32.28 -19.36 -21.35
C PRO A 121 30.80 -19.49 -21.79
N SER A 122 30.39 -18.65 -22.76
CA SER A 122 29.24 -18.92 -23.67
C SER A 122 29.61 -20.05 -24.67
N PRO A 123 28.71 -20.73 -25.42
CA PRO A 123 27.39 -20.28 -25.91
C PRO A 123 26.29 -21.38 -26.08
N SER A 124 25.16 -20.97 -26.67
CA SER A 124 24.27 -21.71 -27.60
C SER A 124 22.81 -22.03 -27.18
N LEU A 125 21.91 -21.47 -27.98
CA LEU A 125 20.68 -22.03 -28.56
C LEU A 125 19.96 -23.14 -27.79
N TYR A 126 18.73 -22.89 -27.31
CA TYR A 126 17.61 -23.79 -27.58
C TYR A 126 16.25 -23.10 -27.47
N SER A 127 15.42 -23.43 -28.45
CA SER A 127 14.03 -23.07 -28.68
C SER A 127 13.10 -23.64 -27.61
N SER A 128 12.01 -22.93 -27.28
CA SER A 128 10.67 -23.54 -27.14
C SER A 128 9.55 -22.49 -27.15
N LYS A 129 8.65 -22.65 -28.13
CA LYS A 129 7.33 -22.02 -28.23
C LYS A 129 6.47 -22.44 -27.03
N SER A 130 5.60 -21.55 -26.55
CA SER A 130 4.27 -21.95 -26.01
C SER A 130 3.31 -20.76 -25.98
N LYS A 131 2.24 -20.89 -26.77
CA LYS A 131 1.03 -20.04 -26.78
C LYS A 131 0.39 -20.02 -25.39
N VAL A 132 0.23 -18.86 -24.77
CA VAL A 132 -0.70 -18.69 -23.64
C VAL A 132 -2.11 -18.49 -24.21
N LYS A 133 -2.97 -19.46 -23.95
CA LYS A 133 -4.40 -19.46 -24.29
C LYS A 133 -5.10 -18.56 -23.28
N ALA A 134 -5.64 -17.42 -23.71
CA ALA A 134 -6.42 -16.53 -22.86
C ALA A 134 -7.69 -17.26 -22.37
N GLN A 135 -7.75 -17.51 -21.07
CA GLN A 135 -8.92 -18.07 -20.41
C GLN A 135 -9.88 -16.90 -20.11
N ARG A 136 -10.91 -16.73 -20.96
CA ARG A 136 -12.00 -15.79 -20.71
C ARG A 136 -12.85 -16.31 -19.56
N PHE A 137 -12.94 -15.56 -18.48
CA PHE A 137 -13.95 -15.78 -17.44
C PHE A 137 -15.32 -15.36 -17.96
N PRO A 138 -16.39 -16.15 -17.73
CA PRO A 138 -17.74 -15.73 -18.09
C PRO A 138 -18.19 -14.58 -17.19
N MET A 139 -18.69 -13.50 -17.81
CA MET A 139 -19.40 -12.43 -17.10
C MET A 139 -20.72 -12.96 -16.53
N PRO A 140 -21.10 -12.57 -15.31
CA PRO A 140 -22.45 -12.80 -14.83
C PRO A 140 -23.46 -11.99 -15.65
N LYS A 141 -24.55 -12.64 -16.05
CA LYS A 141 -25.72 -11.97 -16.63
C LYS A 141 -26.48 -11.28 -15.50
N PHE A 142 -26.70 -9.97 -15.64
CA PHE A 142 -27.69 -9.26 -14.85
C PHE A 142 -29.05 -9.47 -15.51
N GLU A 143 -29.83 -10.39 -14.96
CA GLU A 143 -31.27 -10.47 -15.20
C GLU A 143 -32.00 -10.08 -13.92
N ASP A 144 -33.04 -9.27 -14.12
CA ASP A 144 -34.14 -8.87 -13.23
C ASP A 144 -33.86 -7.84 -12.12
N LEU A 145 -33.81 -6.58 -12.57
CA LEU A 145 -34.20 -5.40 -11.81
C LEU A 145 -35.66 -5.07 -12.15
N ASP A 146 -36.58 -5.78 -11.52
CA ASP A 146 -37.95 -5.33 -11.33
C ASP A 146 -38.50 -6.06 -10.11
N VAL A 147 -39.46 -5.45 -9.41
CA VAL A 147 -40.06 -5.88 -8.13
C VAL A 147 -39.31 -5.28 -6.93
N LEU A 148 -39.79 -4.27 -6.18
CA LEU A 148 -41.17 -3.84 -5.95
C LEU A 148 -41.11 -2.42 -5.34
N GLN A 149 -41.59 -1.40 -6.06
CA GLN A 149 -42.15 -0.22 -5.41
C GLN A 149 -43.53 -0.62 -4.88
N LYS A 150 -43.69 -0.62 -3.56
CA LYS A 150 -44.97 -0.32 -2.90
C LYS A 150 -44.71 0.12 -1.47
#